data_AF-A0A920ANJ5-F1
#
_entry.id   AF-A0A920ANJ5-F1
#
_cell.length_a   1.000
_cell.length_b   1.000
_cell.length_c   1.000
_cell.angle_alpha   90.00
_cell.angle_beta   90.00
_cell.angle_gamma   90.00
#
_symmetry.space_group_name_H-M   'P 1'
#
loop_
_entity.id
_entity.type
_entity.pdbx_description
1 polymer ?
#
loop_
_entity_poly.entity_id
_entity_poly.type
_entity_poly.pdbx_seq_one_letter_code
_entity_poly.pdbx_strand_id
1 'polypeptide(L)'
;MLYKNGFKISKIAKMEADEIKTRYTPSPSKSPYDWSLGLFKLSMINFDQRLFTNTFDELMEKMSFGEIFQSIFTPLMIELGVLWQTNSISPSHEHFITSLIKQKIHSLRKTTGVATNP
;
A
#
# COMPACT_ATOMS: atom_id res chain seq x y z
N MET A 1 11.63 19.98 15.23
CA MET A 1 10.26 20.40 14.86
C MET A 1 10.33 21.09 13.52
N LEU A 2 9.72 20.53 12.46
CA LEU A 2 9.73 21.13 11.12
C LEU A 2 8.39 21.83 10.86
N TYR A 3 8.45 23.05 10.35
CA TYR A 3 7.32 23.90 10.01
C TYR A 3 7.37 24.21 8.51
N LYS A 4 6.25 24.06 7.81
CA LYS A 4 6.05 24.70 6.49
C LYS A 4 4.70 25.44 6.53
N ASN A 5 4.72 26.73 6.23
CA ASN A 5 3.55 27.64 6.13
C ASN A 5 2.63 27.75 7.37
N GLY A 6 3.15 27.66 8.60
CA GLY A 6 2.36 27.94 9.81
C GLY A 6 1.35 26.86 10.20
N PHE A 7 1.24 25.78 9.43
CA PHE A 7 0.45 24.60 9.80
C PHE A 7 1.36 23.50 10.34
N LYS A 8 1.00 22.92 11.50
CA LYS A 8 1.68 21.72 12.01
C LYS A 8 1.58 20.65 10.92
N ILE A 9 2.72 20.13 10.49
CA ILE A 9 2.83 19.07 9.49
C ILE A 9 1.91 17.87 9.81
N SER A 10 1.77 17.53 11.10
CA SER A 10 0.85 16.49 11.60
C SER A 10 -0.63 16.74 11.27
N LYS A 11 -1.02 18.00 11.02
CA LYS A 11 -2.39 18.38 10.67
C LYS A 11 -2.65 18.22 9.17
N ILE A 12 -1.64 18.44 8.33
CA ILE A 12 -1.68 18.19 6.88
C ILE A 12 -1.74 16.68 6.64
N ALA A 13 -0.90 15.92 7.34
CA ALA A 13 -0.92 14.45 7.36
C ALA A 13 -2.30 13.87 7.71
N LYS A 14 -2.96 14.42 8.73
CA LYS A 14 -4.32 14.01 9.11
C LYS A 14 -5.36 14.37 8.06
N MET A 15 -5.26 15.54 7.42
CA MET A 15 -6.20 15.94 6.36
C MET A 15 -6.07 15.04 5.12
N GLU A 16 -4.86 14.71 4.69
CA GLU A 16 -4.65 13.76 3.59
C GLU A 16 -5.10 12.35 3.96
N ALA A 17 -4.85 11.89 5.20
CA ALA A 17 -5.34 10.60 5.67
C ALA A 17 -6.87 10.54 5.73
N ASP A 18 -7.54 11.60 6.15
CA ASP A 18 -9.00 11.69 6.15
C ASP A 18 -9.57 11.84 4.74
N GLU A 19 -8.89 12.56 3.84
CA GLU A 19 -9.23 12.58 2.40
C GLU A 19 -9.09 11.20 1.77
N ILE A 20 -8.05 10.44 2.11
CA ILE A 20 -7.87 9.04 1.69
C ILE A 20 -8.93 8.12 2.32
N LYS A 21 -9.52 8.45 3.46
CA LYS A 21 -10.68 7.69 3.96
C LYS A 21 -11.95 8.02 3.20
N THR A 22 -12.12 9.29 2.82
CA THR A 22 -13.35 9.80 2.20
C THR A 22 -13.41 9.52 0.69
N ARG A 23 -12.26 9.48 0.00
CA ARG A 23 -12.14 9.32 -1.46
C ARG A 23 -12.20 7.87 -1.94
N TYR A 24 -12.20 6.90 -1.02
CA TYR A 24 -12.12 5.47 -1.32
C TYR A 24 -13.42 4.72 -1.01
N THR A 25 -14.55 5.35 -1.29
CA THR A 25 -15.79 4.63 -1.59
C THR A 25 -15.68 3.95 -2.97
N PRO A 26 -16.16 2.72 -3.13
CA PRO A 26 -16.15 2.04 -4.42
C PRO A 26 -17.03 2.83 -5.39
N SER A 27 -16.40 3.43 -6.40
CA SER A 27 -17.09 4.11 -7.50
C SER A 27 -16.91 3.28 -8.77
N PRO A 28 -17.98 3.01 -9.55
CA PRO A 28 -17.92 2.22 -10.77
C PRO A 28 -17.06 2.83 -11.88
N SER A 29 -16.59 4.07 -11.71
CA SER A 29 -15.72 4.79 -12.66
C SER A 29 -14.22 4.57 -12.45
N LYS A 30 -13.78 3.89 -11.38
CA LYS A 30 -12.36 3.68 -11.10
C LYS A 30 -11.86 2.35 -11.66
N SER A 31 -10.65 2.38 -12.20
CA SER A 31 -9.94 1.17 -12.64
C SER A 31 -9.74 0.21 -11.45
N PRO A 32 -9.82 -1.12 -11.64
CA PRO A 32 -9.51 -2.10 -10.58
C PRO A 32 -8.13 -1.88 -9.93
N TYR A 33 -7.18 -1.34 -10.70
CA TYR A 33 -5.85 -0.98 -10.22
C TYR A 33 -5.90 0.18 -9.21
N ASP A 34 -6.61 1.27 -9.54
CA ASP A 34 -6.78 2.44 -8.67
C ASP A 34 -7.52 2.09 -7.37
N TRP A 35 -8.49 1.18 -7.48
CA TRP A 35 -9.21 0.65 -6.34
C TRP A 35 -8.28 -0.10 -5.37
N SER A 36 -7.51 -1.04 -5.89
CA SER A 36 -6.59 -1.86 -5.09
C SER A 36 -5.47 -1.03 -4.45
N LEU A 37 -4.91 -0.07 -5.21
CA LEU A 37 -3.94 0.90 -4.70
C LEU A 37 -4.51 1.70 -3.51
N GLY A 38 -5.79 2.02 -3.59
CA GLY A 38 -6.55 2.64 -2.52
C GLY A 38 -6.69 1.81 -1.26
N LEU A 39 -7.09 0.56 -1.42
CA LEU A 39 -7.21 -0.37 -0.31
C LEU A 39 -5.85 -0.60 0.36
N PHE A 40 -4.76 -0.64 -0.40
CA PHE A 40 -3.41 -0.70 0.18
C PHE A 40 -3.07 0.54 1.00
N LYS A 41 -3.37 1.74 0.51
CA LYS A 41 -3.20 2.98 1.31
C LYS A 41 -4.06 2.98 2.56
N LEU A 42 -5.31 2.55 2.47
CA LEU A 42 -6.21 2.45 3.62
C LEU A 42 -5.70 1.45 4.65
N SER A 43 -5.23 0.29 4.19
CA SER A 43 -4.62 -0.73 5.05
C SER A 43 -3.39 -0.20 5.78
N MET A 44 -2.56 0.60 5.11
CA MET A 44 -1.41 1.25 5.72
C MET A 44 -1.84 2.24 6.81
N ILE A 45 -2.73 3.18 6.48
CA ILE A 45 -3.15 4.26 7.41
C ILE A 45 -3.82 3.69 8.66
N ASN A 46 -4.57 2.60 8.52
CA ASN A 46 -5.27 1.96 9.64
C ASN A 46 -4.48 0.81 10.29
N PHE A 47 -3.26 0.52 9.82
CA PHE A 47 -2.49 -0.66 10.22
C PHE A 47 -3.27 -1.98 10.09
N ASP A 48 -4.14 -2.08 9.08
CA ASP A 48 -5.01 -3.23 8.84
C ASP A 48 -4.34 -4.27 7.93
N GLN A 49 -3.62 -5.20 8.56
CA GLN A 49 -2.94 -6.28 7.82
C GLN A 49 -3.92 -7.22 7.12
N ARG A 50 -5.14 -7.39 7.66
CA ARG A 50 -6.14 -8.27 7.06
C ARG A 50 -6.64 -7.68 5.75
N LEU A 51 -6.94 -6.38 5.73
CA LEU A 51 -7.31 -5.67 4.51
C LEU A 51 -6.21 -5.79 3.45
N PHE A 52 -4.95 -5.54 3.82
CA PHE A 52 -3.81 -5.72 2.91
C PHE A 52 -3.77 -7.13 2.31
N THR A 53 -3.90 -8.14 3.17
CA THR A 53 -3.77 -9.55 2.77
C THR A 53 -4.90 -9.95 1.82
N ASN A 54 -6.15 -9.61 2.15
CA ASN A 54 -7.30 -9.90 1.31
C ASN A 54 -7.19 -9.20 -0.05
N THR A 55 -6.83 -7.91 -0.09
CA THR A 55 -6.65 -7.19 -1.36
C THR A 55 -5.55 -7.81 -2.21
N PHE A 56 -4.45 -8.24 -1.60
CA PHE A 56 -3.37 -8.92 -2.32
C PHE A 56 -3.80 -10.27 -2.87
N ASP A 57 -4.52 -11.07 -2.08
CA ASP A 57 -4.96 -12.40 -2.49
C ASP A 57 -5.99 -12.30 -3.63
N GLU A 58 -6.93 -11.34 -3.57
CA GLU A 58 -7.87 -11.03 -4.66
C GLU A 58 -7.16 -10.58 -5.96
N LEU A 59 -6.02 -9.91 -5.87
CA LEU A 59 -5.22 -9.55 -7.04
C LEU A 59 -4.48 -10.77 -7.61
N MET A 60 -3.93 -11.62 -6.74
CA MET A 60 -3.23 -12.86 -7.14
C MET A 60 -4.14 -13.85 -7.88
N GLU A 61 -5.46 -13.79 -7.69
CA GLU A 61 -6.43 -14.57 -8.47
C GLU A 61 -6.57 -14.09 -9.93
N LYS A 62 -6.21 -12.83 -10.21
CA LYS A 62 -6.50 -12.17 -11.50
C LYS A 62 -5.25 -11.86 -12.33
N MET A 63 -4.10 -11.72 -11.68
CA MET A 63 -2.86 -11.31 -12.32
C MET A 63 -1.66 -12.00 -11.65
N SER A 64 -0.57 -12.13 -12.41
CA SER A 64 0.67 -12.69 -11.89
C SER A 64 1.33 -11.75 -10.88
N PHE A 65 2.17 -12.32 -10.01
CA PHE A 65 2.92 -11.51 -9.06
C PHE A 65 3.78 -10.41 -9.71
N GLY A 66 4.37 -10.69 -10.88
CA GLY A 66 5.16 -9.71 -11.62
C GLY A 66 4.33 -8.51 -12.05
N GLU A 67 3.10 -8.75 -12.51
CA GLU A 67 2.15 -7.70 -12.87
C GLU A 67 1.68 -6.91 -11.65
N ILE A 68 1.36 -7.57 -10.53
CA ILE A 68 1.02 -6.87 -9.27
C ILE A 68 2.18 -5.97 -8.83
N PHE A 69 3.40 -6.48 -8.93
CA PHE A 69 4.57 -5.72 -8.53
C PHE A 69 4.74 -4.47 -9.39
N GLN A 70 4.67 -4.60 -10.72
CA GLN A 70 4.87 -3.47 -11.64
C GLN A 70 3.69 -2.50 -11.67
N SER A 71 2.46 -3.00 -11.69
CA SER A 71 1.26 -2.20 -11.89
C SER A 71 0.65 -1.66 -10.60
N ILE A 72 0.98 -2.23 -9.43
CA ILE A 72 0.43 -1.78 -8.14
C ILE A 72 1.53 -1.38 -7.16
N PHE A 73 2.47 -2.27 -6.85
CA PHE A 73 3.47 -1.98 -5.81
C PHE A 73 4.47 -0.90 -6.23
N THR A 74 4.91 -0.86 -7.49
CA THR A 74 5.79 0.21 -7.98
C THR A 74 5.11 1.60 -7.84
N PRO A 75 3.89 1.83 -8.34
CA PRO A 75 3.16 3.09 -8.07
C PRO A 75 2.96 3.38 -6.58
N LEU A 76 2.58 2.37 -5.79
CA LEU A 76 2.39 2.54 -4.34
C LEU A 76 3.67 3.02 -3.67
N MET A 77 4.82 2.44 -3.99
CA MET A 77 6.12 2.82 -3.41
C MET A 77 6.55 4.25 -3.80
N ILE A 78 6.25 4.68 -5.02
CA ILE A 78 6.51 6.06 -5.46
C ILE A 78 5.65 7.03 -4.65
N GLU A 79 4.35 6.76 -4.52
CA GLU A 79 3.44 7.60 -3.72
C GLU A 79 3.83 7.61 -2.24
N LEU A 80 4.22 6.47 -1.67
CA LEU A 80 4.73 6.36 -0.30
C LEU A 80 5.93 7.26 -0.09
N GLY A 81 6.86 7.31 -1.05
CA GLY A 81 8.01 8.22 -1.02
C GLY A 81 7.59 9.69 -0.95
N VAL A 82 6.59 10.09 -1.74
CA VAL A 82 6.04 11.46 -1.72
C VAL A 82 5.36 11.77 -0.38
N LEU A 83 4.53 10.85 0.13
CA LEU A 83 3.85 11.00 1.41
C LEU A 83 4.85 11.09 2.58
N TRP A 84 5.93 10.33 2.52
CA TRP A 84 7.01 10.41 3.51
C TRP A 84 7.75 11.74 3.45
N GLN A 85 8.15 12.21 2.25
CA GLN A 85 8.84 13.49 2.07
C GLN A 85 7.98 14.69 2.51
N THR A 86 6.67 14.61 2.29
CA THR A 86 5.70 15.62 2.74
C THR A 86 5.35 15.49 4.22
N ASN A 87 5.92 14.49 4.92
CA ASN A 87 5.61 14.13 6.31
C ASN A 87 4.09 13.89 6.54
N SER A 88 3.40 13.44 5.49
CA SER A 88 1.98 13.07 5.52
C SER A 88 1.74 11.70 6.15
N ILE A 89 2.78 10.87 6.21
CA ILE A 89 2.80 9.60 6.95
C ILE A 89 4.02 9.56 7.89
N SER A 90 3.91 8.78 8.96
CA SER A 90 5.04 8.53 9.88
C SER A 90 5.88 7.32 9.43
N PRO A 91 7.12 7.17 9.91
CA PRO A 91 7.95 5.99 9.63
C PRO A 91 7.27 4.66 10.00
N SER A 92 6.38 4.65 10.98
CA SER A 92 5.61 3.46 11.36
C SER A 92 4.70 2.96 10.23
N HIS A 93 4.04 3.88 9.52
CA HIS A 93 3.17 3.54 8.38
C HIS A 93 3.99 2.96 7.23
N GLU A 94 5.12 3.60 6.92
CA GLU A 94 6.07 3.12 5.91
C GLU A 94 6.61 1.73 6.27
N HIS A 95 7.09 1.54 7.50
CA HIS A 95 7.58 0.24 7.97
C HIS A 95 6.49 -0.83 7.92
N PHE A 96 5.26 -0.49 8.30
CA PHE A 96 4.14 -1.41 8.23
C PHE A 96 3.92 -1.92 6.80
N ILE A 97 3.67 -1.02 5.84
CA ILE A 97 3.35 -1.43 4.47
C ILE A 97 4.53 -2.12 3.76
N THR A 98 5.75 -1.59 3.95
CA THR A 98 6.95 -2.19 3.34
C THR A 98 7.27 -3.56 3.94
N SER A 99 7.00 -3.78 5.23
CA SER A 99 7.17 -5.09 5.85
C SER A 99 6.22 -6.14 5.25
N LEU A 100 4.96 -5.78 5.01
CA LEU A 100 3.97 -6.68 4.41
C LEU A 100 4.33 -7.04 2.96
N ILE A 101 4.76 -6.05 2.17
CA ILE A 101 5.24 -6.28 0.79
C ILE A 101 6.45 -7.23 0.80
N LYS A 102 7.44 -6.99 1.68
CA LYS A 102 8.61 -7.88 1.84
C LYS A 102 8.22 -9.30 2.22
N GLN A 103 7.25 -9.47 3.12
CA GLN A 103 6.74 -10.78 3.50
C GLN A 103 6.12 -11.52 2.31
N LYS A 104 5.30 -10.85 1.49
CA LYS A 104 4.70 -11.46 0.29
C LYS A 104 5.76 -11.87 -0.74
N ILE A 105 6.77 -11.02 -0.98
CA ILE A 105 7.92 -11.35 -1.86
C ILE A 105 8.65 -12.61 -1.35
N HIS A 106 8.92 -12.69 -0.04
CA HIS A 106 9.62 -13.84 0.54
C HIS A 106 8.78 -15.11 0.50
N SER A 107 7.47 -15.00 0.72
CA SER A 107 6.54 -16.13 0.64
C SER A 107 6.53 -16.75 -0.74
N LEU A 108 6.48 -15.95 -1.80
CA LEU A 108 6.43 -16.44 -3.18
C LEU A 108 7.72 -17.10 -3.64
N ARG A 109 8.87 -16.66 -3.11
CA ARG A 109 10.16 -17.31 -3.37
C ARG A 109 10.20 -18.74 -2.84
N LYS A 110 9.48 -19.06 -1.76
CA LYS A 110 9.49 -20.40 -1.16
C LYS A 110 8.70 -21.41 -1.99
N THR A 111 7.69 -20.97 -2.73
CA THR A 111 6.80 -21.84 -3.50
C THR A 111 7.45 -22.43 -4.74
N THR A 112 8.53 -21.82 -5.25
CA THR A 112 9.30 -22.32 -6.41
C THR A 112 10.43 -23.29 -6.03
N GLY A 113 10.56 -23.67 -4.75
CA GLY A 113 11.66 -24.49 -4.24
C GLY A 113 11.34 -25.94 -3.89
N VAL A 114 10.13 -26.46 -4.14
CA VAL A 114 9.78 -27.86 -3.85
C VAL A 114 9.14 -28.53 -5.06
N ALA A 115 9.97 -28.81 -6.06
CA ALA A 115 9.65 -29.74 -7.15
C ALA A 115 10.94 -30.37 -7.68
N THR A 116 11.63 -31.15 -6.83
CA THR A 116 12.55 -32.19 -7.30
C THR A 116 12.38 -33.41 -6.41
N ASN A 117 11.42 -34.26 -6.80
CA ASN A 117 11.39 -35.68 -6.45
C ASN A 117 12.56 -36.38 -7.19
N PRO A 118 13.11 -37.47 -6.64
CA PRO A 118 12.47 -38.78 -6.85
C PRO A 118 12.04 -39.49 -5.57
#